data_AF-A0A1X0NU99-F1
#
_entry.id   AF-A0A1X0NU99-F1
#
_cell.length_a   1.000
_cell.length_b   1.000
_cell.length_c   1.000
_cell.angle_alpha   90.00
_cell.angle_beta   90.00
_cell.angle_gamma   90.00
#
_symmetry.space_group_name_H-M   'P 1'
#
loop_
_entity.id
_entity.type
_entity.pdbx_description
1 polymer ?
#
loop_
_entity_poly.entity_id
_entity_poly.type
_entity_poly.pdbx_seq_one_letter_code
_entity_poly.pdbx_strand_id
1 'polypeptide(L)'
;MFPNTLCTTQHSVVLFVNHELCEGINFSLGDNLPSDMAMIIHINTAAVRRKARRYNGLYELQFVMHLQEDNLTENERGRMVVRVLLPSSESHYLGPLFSSIYPVTSAVLVDDVPETLKLCFSLDTGVPVDMVAAWPAEMLLVDHVMAILDNDDFSGSLASSHVQNLVRELPFYASGMRRFKNWSDFVRFFSTHYYSWQLVQYSNELHEQLGFSKLMLAGELRLVSKHFINSYIMADKARDLIRYEAFLEFQQLLLSLAGPPDVSKRNPKLNSDAFKILGESRSFRTLNTVNYIRILKLVALDPKRYVLFDPLHPIRIDWKRSDETTPGIADMIPV
;
A
#
# COMPACT_ATOMS: atom_id res chain seq x y z
N MET A 1 -35.47 -40.75 -10.89
CA MET A 1 -34.86 -39.43 -11.12
C MET A 1 -35.39 -38.51 -10.06
N PHE A 2 -34.59 -38.22 -9.02
CA PHE A 2 -34.92 -37.17 -8.06
C PHE A 2 -34.52 -35.83 -8.71
N PRO A 3 -35.34 -34.77 -8.60
CA PRO A 3 -34.91 -33.45 -9.01
C PRO A 3 -33.78 -33.03 -8.07
N ASN A 4 -32.60 -32.73 -8.62
CA ASN A 4 -31.57 -32.00 -7.89
C ASN A 4 -32.11 -30.59 -7.65
N THR A 5 -32.81 -30.39 -6.53
CA THR A 5 -33.04 -29.07 -5.96
C THR A 5 -31.68 -28.53 -5.53
N LEU A 6 -31.06 -27.75 -6.42
CA LEU A 6 -29.91 -26.91 -6.13
C LEU A 6 -30.29 -25.97 -4.99
N CYS A 7 -29.79 -26.27 -3.79
CA CYS A 7 -29.94 -25.41 -2.63
C CYS A 7 -28.99 -24.23 -2.82
N THR A 8 -29.48 -23.13 -3.37
CA THR A 8 -28.73 -21.87 -3.42
C THR A 8 -28.77 -21.27 -2.03
N THR A 9 -27.69 -21.44 -1.26
CA THR A 9 -27.55 -20.79 0.05
C THR A 9 -27.55 -19.28 -0.17
N GLN A 10 -28.46 -18.59 0.50
CA GLN A 10 -28.56 -17.13 0.46
C GLN A 10 -27.78 -16.56 1.65
N HIS A 11 -26.95 -15.56 1.37
CA HIS A 11 -26.10 -14.89 2.34
C HIS A 11 -26.55 -13.44 2.50
N SER A 12 -26.68 -12.99 3.75
CA SER A 12 -27.09 -11.62 4.09
C SER A 12 -25.89 -10.77 4.53
N VAL A 13 -25.75 -9.59 3.96
CA VAL A 13 -24.67 -8.64 4.25
C VAL A 13 -25.26 -7.39 4.87
N VAL A 14 -24.58 -6.88 5.88
CA VAL A 14 -24.84 -5.56 6.45
C VAL A 14 -23.79 -4.61 5.89
N LEU A 15 -24.24 -3.56 5.20
CA LEU A 15 -23.40 -2.49 4.69
C LEU A 15 -23.84 -1.17 5.30
N PHE A 16 -22.89 -0.41 5.82
CA PHE A 16 -23.06 0.99 6.16
C PHE A 16 -22.26 1.87 5.20
N VAL A 17 -22.85 2.98 4.77
CA VAL A 17 -22.18 4.06 4.03
C VAL A 17 -22.27 5.32 4.87
N ASN A 18 -21.14 5.85 5.35
CA ASN A 18 -21.10 7.00 6.28
C ASN A 18 -22.06 6.86 7.47
N HIS A 19 -22.08 5.67 8.11
CA HIS A 19 -22.99 5.32 9.20
C HIS A 19 -24.49 5.29 8.85
N GLU A 20 -24.85 5.20 7.57
CA GLU A 20 -26.20 4.94 7.11
C GLU A 20 -26.33 3.48 6.66
N LEU A 21 -27.29 2.75 7.22
CA LEU A 21 -27.53 1.35 6.86
C LEU A 21 -28.12 1.26 5.44
N CYS A 22 -27.54 0.38 4.63
CA CYS A 22 -28.11 -0.05 3.36
C CYS A 22 -28.96 -1.31 3.58
N GLU A 23 -30.25 -1.24 3.27
CA GLU A 23 -31.18 -2.35 3.53
C GLU A 23 -31.11 -3.46 2.47
N GLY A 24 -31.37 -4.70 2.90
CA GLY A 24 -31.80 -5.79 2.01
C GLY A 24 -30.73 -6.44 1.13
N ILE A 25 -29.46 -6.40 1.53
CA ILE A 25 -28.38 -7.00 0.74
C ILE A 25 -28.34 -8.51 0.94
N ASN A 26 -28.88 -9.24 -0.03
CA ASN A 26 -28.79 -10.69 -0.07
C ASN A 26 -28.17 -11.13 -1.39
N PHE A 27 -27.22 -12.06 -1.31
CA PHE A 27 -26.61 -12.65 -2.49
C PHE A 27 -26.65 -14.18 -2.40
N SER A 28 -26.68 -14.83 -3.55
CA SER A 28 -26.59 -16.29 -3.66
C SER A 28 -25.37 -16.64 -4.49
N LEU A 29 -24.63 -17.66 -4.06
CA LEU A 29 -23.51 -18.18 -4.81
C LEU A 29 -24.02 -19.25 -5.76
N GLY A 30 -23.79 -19.07 -7.06
CA GLY A 30 -23.93 -20.14 -8.02
C GLY A 30 -22.75 -21.10 -7.90
N ASP A 31 -22.98 -22.40 -8.11
CA ASP A 31 -21.99 -23.47 -7.92
C ASP A 31 -20.69 -23.33 -8.77
N ASN A 32 -20.52 -22.30 -9.61
CA ASN A 32 -19.31 -22.08 -10.39
C ASN A 32 -19.03 -20.60 -10.70
N LEU A 33 -18.50 -19.85 -9.73
CA LEU A 33 -17.79 -18.57 -9.93
C LEU A 33 -18.70 -17.39 -10.40
N PRO A 34 -18.18 -16.14 -10.36
CA PRO A 34 -18.85 -15.01 -9.71
C PRO A 34 -20.21 -14.65 -10.34
N SER A 35 -21.11 -14.12 -9.52
CA SER A 35 -22.22 -13.34 -10.05
C SER A 35 -21.64 -12.07 -10.67
N ASP A 36 -21.33 -12.11 -11.96
CA ASP A 36 -21.08 -10.90 -12.78
C ASP A 36 -22.27 -9.93 -12.74
N MET A 37 -23.42 -10.35 -12.18
CA MET A 37 -24.50 -9.43 -11.87
C MET A 37 -24.13 -8.58 -10.66
N ALA A 38 -23.81 -7.32 -10.94
CA ALA A 38 -23.74 -6.28 -9.94
C ALA A 38 -25.13 -6.08 -9.31
N MET A 39 -25.21 -6.20 -8.00
CA MET A 39 -26.42 -5.91 -7.25
C MET A 39 -26.53 -4.41 -7.01
N ILE A 40 -27.68 -3.83 -7.37
CA ILE A 40 -27.94 -2.40 -7.21
C ILE A 40 -28.56 -2.16 -5.83
N ILE A 41 -27.98 -1.23 -5.08
CA ILE A 41 -28.43 -0.83 -3.75
C ILE A 41 -28.76 0.65 -3.79
N HIS A 42 -29.94 1.01 -3.29
CA HIS A 42 -30.31 2.40 -3.06
C HIS A 42 -29.70 2.90 -1.76
N ILE A 43 -29.13 4.11 -1.78
CA ILE A 43 -28.60 4.75 -0.58
C ILE A 43 -29.38 6.03 -0.27
N ASN A 44 -29.51 6.34 1.02
CA ASN A 44 -30.08 7.61 1.45
C ASN A 44 -29.06 8.74 1.23
N THR A 45 -29.00 9.23 -0.01
CA THR A 45 -28.01 10.23 -0.46
C THR A 45 -27.97 11.45 0.45
N ALA A 46 -29.11 11.92 0.95
CA ALA A 46 -29.18 13.09 1.84
C ALA A 46 -28.51 12.83 3.20
N ALA A 47 -28.74 11.66 3.80
CA ALA A 47 -28.12 11.27 5.06
C ALA A 47 -26.60 11.01 4.89
N VAL A 48 -26.23 10.29 3.84
CA VAL A 48 -24.83 9.97 3.50
C VAL A 48 -24.04 11.25 3.25
N ARG A 49 -24.56 12.17 2.44
CA ARG A 49 -23.93 13.45 2.12
C ARG A 49 -23.72 14.33 3.35
N ARG A 50 -24.67 14.32 4.29
CA ARG A 50 -24.57 15.09 5.55
C ARG A 50 -23.46 14.59 6.48
N LYS A 51 -23.20 13.29 6.48
CA LYS A 51 -22.20 12.63 7.32
C LYS A 51 -20.84 12.45 6.62
N ALA A 52 -20.75 12.73 5.33
CA ALA A 52 -19.53 12.56 4.54
C ALA A 52 -18.45 13.57 4.93
N ARG A 53 -17.25 13.07 5.21
CA ARG A 53 -16.04 13.92 5.26
C ARG A 53 -15.80 14.52 3.87
N ARG A 54 -15.26 15.74 3.83
CA ARG A 54 -14.95 16.47 2.58
C ARG A 54 -13.45 16.63 2.41
N TYR A 55 -12.93 16.29 1.23
CA TYR A 55 -11.54 16.50 0.86
C TYR A 55 -11.43 17.14 -0.52
N ASN A 56 -10.88 18.36 -0.57
CA ASN A 56 -10.66 19.15 -1.79
C ASN A 56 -11.88 19.23 -2.74
N GLY A 57 -13.09 19.41 -2.18
CA GLY A 57 -14.35 19.45 -2.93
C GLY A 57 -15.02 18.08 -3.17
N LEU A 58 -14.34 16.98 -2.88
CA LEU A 58 -14.85 15.61 -3.00
C LEU A 58 -15.54 15.16 -1.71
N TYR A 59 -16.54 14.29 -1.85
CA TYR A 59 -17.16 13.57 -0.74
C TYR A 59 -16.43 12.25 -0.49
N GLU A 60 -16.22 11.94 0.78
CA GLU A 60 -15.80 10.61 1.20
C GLU A 60 -17.01 9.70 1.40
N LEU A 61 -16.98 8.55 0.74
CA LEU A 61 -17.84 7.41 1.04
C LEU A 61 -17.02 6.41 1.86
N GLN A 62 -17.28 6.36 3.16
CA GLN A 62 -16.76 5.35 4.06
C GLN A 62 -17.72 4.16 4.11
N PHE A 63 -17.20 2.97 3.79
CA PHE A 63 -17.93 1.73 3.81
C PHE A 63 -17.54 0.90 5.03
N VAL A 64 -18.54 0.36 5.74
CA VAL A 64 -18.34 -0.65 6.78
C VAL A 64 -19.22 -1.84 6.44
N MET A 65 -18.62 -3.01 6.29
CA MET A 65 -19.29 -4.20 5.79
C MET A 65 -19.01 -5.42 6.66
N HIS A 66 -20.04 -6.24 6.86
CA HIS A 66 -19.92 -7.56 7.49
C HIS A 66 -21.08 -8.48 7.10
N LEU A 67 -20.92 -9.78 7.31
CA LEU A 67 -21.97 -10.77 7.19
C LEU A 67 -22.87 -10.72 8.42
N GLN A 68 -24.17 -10.79 8.19
CA GLN A 68 -25.17 -10.87 9.26
C GLN A 68 -25.07 -12.21 10.00
N GLU A 69 -24.88 -13.30 9.26
CA GLU A 69 -24.71 -14.65 9.79
C GLU A 69 -23.46 -15.30 9.15
N ASP A 70 -22.71 -16.08 9.93
CA ASP A 70 -21.53 -16.80 9.45
C ASP A 70 -21.94 -18.13 8.77
N ASN A 71 -22.61 -18.01 7.63
CA ASN A 71 -23.14 -19.14 6.86
C ASN A 71 -22.36 -19.42 5.57
N LEU A 72 -21.20 -18.80 5.37
CA LEU A 72 -20.28 -19.11 4.28
C LEU A 72 -19.66 -20.50 4.48
N THR A 73 -19.45 -21.23 3.38
CA THR A 73 -18.71 -22.49 3.39
C THR A 73 -17.24 -22.25 3.76
N GLU A 74 -16.54 -23.32 4.14
CA GLU A 74 -15.09 -23.26 4.43
C GLU A 74 -14.28 -22.72 3.25
N ASN A 75 -14.69 -23.00 2.01
CA ASN A 75 -14.02 -22.53 0.80
C ASN A 75 -14.20 -21.01 0.56
N GLU A 76 -15.31 -20.45 1.01
CA GLU A 76 -15.68 -19.04 0.78
C GLU A 76 -15.24 -18.12 1.91
N ARG A 77 -15.19 -18.65 3.13
CA ARG A 77 -14.88 -17.89 4.34
C ARG A 77 -13.53 -17.18 4.20
N GLY A 78 -13.55 -15.86 4.35
CA GLY A 78 -12.35 -15.03 4.22
C GLY A 78 -11.82 -14.83 2.80
N ARG A 79 -12.40 -15.48 1.79
CA ARG A 79 -12.02 -15.37 0.36
C ARG A 79 -13.10 -14.75 -0.51
N MET A 80 -14.34 -14.72 -0.04
CA MET A 80 -15.38 -13.92 -0.66
C MET A 80 -15.05 -12.45 -0.47
N VAL A 81 -14.86 -11.72 -1.57
CA VAL A 81 -14.53 -10.29 -1.56
C VAL A 81 -15.62 -9.48 -2.24
N VAL A 82 -15.73 -8.22 -1.82
CA VAL A 82 -16.74 -7.30 -2.36
C VAL A 82 -16.07 -6.09 -2.99
N ARG A 83 -16.62 -5.66 -4.12
CA ARG A 83 -16.24 -4.43 -4.80
C ARG A 83 -17.48 -3.59 -5.01
N VAL A 84 -17.29 -2.27 -4.98
CA VAL A 84 -18.32 -1.31 -5.41
C VAL A 84 -17.90 -0.72 -6.76
N LEU A 85 -18.79 -0.78 -7.73
CA LEU A 85 -18.64 -0.08 -9.01
C LEU A 85 -19.23 1.31 -8.86
N LEU A 86 -18.36 2.32 -8.94
CA LEU A 86 -18.74 3.72 -8.87
C LEU A 86 -19.38 4.17 -10.19
N PRO A 87 -20.17 5.26 -10.21
CA PRO A 87 -20.73 5.82 -11.45
C PRO A 87 -19.67 6.16 -12.50
N SER A 88 -18.43 6.46 -12.07
CA SER A 88 -17.27 6.69 -12.95
C SER A 88 -16.80 5.43 -13.69
N SER A 89 -17.40 4.27 -13.45
CA SER A 89 -16.94 2.93 -13.87
C SER A 89 -15.66 2.46 -13.19
N GLU A 90 -15.13 3.21 -12.22
CA GLU A 90 -14.04 2.75 -11.37
C GLU A 90 -14.56 1.73 -10.34
N SER A 91 -13.77 0.69 -10.10
CA SER A 91 -14.06 -0.31 -9.09
C SER A 91 -13.28 -0.02 -7.82
N HIS A 92 -13.98 0.13 -6.70
CA HIS A 92 -13.36 0.26 -5.37
C HIS A 92 -13.47 -1.05 -4.58
N TYR A 93 -12.34 -1.48 -4.01
CA TYR A 93 -12.25 -2.73 -3.27
C TYR A 93 -12.69 -2.56 -1.81
N LEU A 94 -13.78 -3.23 -1.41
CA LEU A 94 -14.30 -3.16 -0.05
C LEU A 94 -13.62 -4.12 0.91
N GLY A 95 -13.03 -5.20 0.39
CA GLY A 95 -12.35 -6.22 1.20
C GLY A 95 -13.08 -7.55 1.31
N PRO A 96 -12.54 -8.49 2.10
CA PRO A 96 -13.14 -9.80 2.35
C PRO A 96 -14.39 -9.69 3.21
N LEU A 97 -15.33 -10.61 3.04
CA LEU A 97 -16.50 -10.75 3.89
C LEU A 97 -16.18 -11.63 5.10
N PHE A 98 -16.47 -11.07 6.28
CA PHE A 98 -16.35 -11.73 7.57
C PHE A 98 -17.61 -11.51 8.39
N SER A 99 -17.79 -12.32 9.43
CA SER A 99 -18.85 -12.13 10.42
C SER A 99 -18.74 -10.78 11.13
N SER A 100 -19.83 -10.36 11.78
CA SER A 100 -19.96 -9.07 12.47
C SER A 100 -18.87 -8.76 13.52
N ILE A 101 -18.13 -9.77 14.00
CA ILE A 101 -17.00 -9.60 14.92
C ILE A 101 -15.83 -8.86 14.26
N TYR A 102 -15.68 -8.98 12.93
CA TYR A 102 -14.58 -8.41 12.18
C TYR A 102 -15.09 -7.54 11.02
N PRO A 103 -15.70 -6.37 11.30
CA PRO A 103 -16.19 -5.49 10.25
C PRO A 103 -15.03 -4.99 9.40
N VAL A 104 -15.24 -5.02 8.08
CA VAL A 104 -14.25 -4.53 7.11
C VAL A 104 -14.59 -3.09 6.73
N THR A 105 -13.58 -2.23 6.81
CA THR A 105 -13.72 -0.79 6.54
C THR A 105 -12.85 -0.40 5.35
N SER A 106 -13.42 0.39 4.44
CA SER A 106 -12.70 1.03 3.34
C SER A 106 -13.33 2.39 3.05
N ALA A 107 -12.64 3.25 2.30
CA ALA A 107 -13.20 4.52 1.87
C ALA A 107 -12.76 4.88 0.46
N VAL A 108 -13.58 5.68 -0.21
CA VAL A 108 -13.26 6.25 -1.53
C VAL A 108 -13.77 7.68 -1.63
N LEU A 109 -13.07 8.51 -2.39
CA LEU A 109 -13.48 9.88 -2.68
C LEU A 109 -14.26 9.92 -4.00
N VAL A 110 -15.38 10.63 -4.01
CA VAL A 110 -16.26 10.81 -5.18
C VAL A 110 -16.62 12.28 -5.37
N ASP A 111 -16.92 12.69 -6.60
CA ASP A 111 -17.36 14.06 -6.90
C ASP A 111 -18.72 14.37 -6.27
N ASP A 112 -19.66 13.44 -6.35
CA ASP A 112 -20.96 13.51 -5.68
C ASP A 112 -21.38 12.14 -5.13
N VAL A 113 -22.20 12.17 -4.09
CA VAL A 113 -22.79 10.97 -3.49
C VAL A 113 -23.82 10.39 -4.46
N PRO A 114 -23.63 9.15 -4.94
CA PRO A 114 -24.57 8.56 -5.89
C PRO A 114 -25.92 8.24 -5.24
N GLU A 115 -26.97 8.08 -6.05
CA GLU A 115 -28.27 7.57 -5.58
C GLU A 115 -28.25 6.05 -5.37
N THR A 116 -27.40 5.36 -6.13
CA THR A 116 -27.26 3.91 -6.10
C THR A 116 -25.81 3.46 -6.12
N LEU A 117 -25.52 2.36 -5.43
CA LEU A 117 -24.25 1.64 -5.49
C LEU A 117 -24.44 0.31 -6.20
N LYS A 118 -23.44 -0.10 -6.98
CA LYS A 118 -23.40 -1.41 -7.63
C LYS A 118 -22.38 -2.29 -6.90
N LEU A 119 -22.83 -3.32 -6.20
CA LEU A 119 -21.93 -4.26 -5.52
C LEU A 119 -21.69 -5.51 -6.35
N CYS A 120 -20.43 -5.92 -6.40
CA CYS A 120 -19.99 -7.17 -7.02
C CYS A 120 -19.36 -8.07 -5.96
N PHE A 121 -19.82 -9.32 -5.90
CA PHE A 121 -19.31 -10.36 -5.01
C PHE A 121 -18.53 -11.36 -5.84
N SER A 122 -17.31 -11.68 -5.42
CA SER A 122 -16.45 -12.62 -6.13
C SER A 122 -15.63 -13.42 -5.16
N LEU A 123 -15.37 -14.69 -5.49
CA LEU A 123 -14.39 -15.50 -4.77
C LEU A 123 -12.97 -15.14 -5.25
N ASP A 124 -12.07 -14.82 -4.32
CA ASP A 124 -10.65 -14.63 -4.63
C ASP A 124 -9.95 -15.99 -4.79
N THR A 125 -9.90 -16.47 -6.04
CA THR A 125 -9.31 -17.76 -6.40
C THR A 125 -7.79 -17.78 -6.34
N GLY A 126 -7.12 -16.62 -6.27
CA GLY A 126 -5.67 -16.53 -6.14
C GLY A 126 -5.18 -16.87 -4.73
N VAL A 127 -6.08 -16.85 -3.75
CA VAL A 127 -5.81 -17.11 -2.33
C VAL A 127 -6.18 -18.55 -1.97
N PRO A 128 -5.32 -19.30 -1.25
CA PRO A 128 -5.62 -20.64 -0.74
C PRO A 128 -6.81 -20.67 0.23
N VAL A 129 -7.49 -21.82 0.35
CA VAL A 129 -8.67 -22.01 1.20
C VAL A 129 -8.41 -21.73 2.68
N ASP A 130 -7.21 -22.02 3.16
CA ASP A 130 -6.78 -21.80 4.54
C ASP A 130 -6.30 -20.36 4.82
N MET A 131 -6.43 -19.46 3.84
CA MET A 131 -5.98 -18.09 3.90
C MET A 131 -7.10 -17.09 3.66
N VAL A 132 -6.83 -15.85 4.09
CA VAL A 132 -7.74 -14.72 3.97
C VAL A 132 -7.28 -13.81 2.83
N ALA A 133 -8.23 -13.39 2.00
CA ALA A 133 -8.01 -12.41 0.95
C ALA A 133 -7.57 -11.06 1.52
N ALA A 134 -6.91 -10.27 0.69
CA ALA A 134 -6.26 -9.04 1.13
C ALA A 134 -7.25 -8.06 1.76
N TRP A 135 -6.88 -7.46 2.89
CA TRP A 135 -7.68 -6.40 3.50
C TRP A 135 -7.50 -5.08 2.72
N PRO A 136 -8.46 -4.13 2.79
CA PRO A 136 -8.32 -2.83 2.09
C PRO A 136 -7.02 -2.09 2.45
N ALA A 137 -6.65 -2.06 3.73
CA ALA A 137 -5.38 -1.45 4.16
C ALA A 137 -4.14 -2.18 3.64
N GLU A 138 -4.24 -3.50 3.41
CA GLU A 138 -3.16 -4.28 2.79
C GLU A 138 -3.01 -3.90 1.31
N MET A 139 -4.13 -3.79 0.58
CA MET A 139 -4.13 -3.34 -0.81
C MET A 139 -3.57 -1.92 -0.95
N LEU A 140 -3.95 -0.98 -0.06
CA LEU A 140 -3.36 0.36 -0.04
C LEU A 140 -1.83 0.32 0.14
N LEU A 141 -1.34 -0.54 1.04
CA LEU A 141 0.09 -0.72 1.25
C LEU A 141 0.78 -1.31 0.02
N VAL A 142 0.17 -2.31 -0.61
CA VAL A 142 0.65 -2.92 -1.87
C VAL A 142 0.74 -1.88 -2.97
N ASP A 143 -0.29 -1.06 -3.16
CA ASP A 143 -0.33 -0.03 -4.20
C ASP A 143 0.82 0.99 -4.02
N HIS A 144 1.15 1.35 -2.77
CA HIS A 144 2.28 2.24 -2.49
C HIS A 144 3.63 1.56 -2.71
N VAL A 145 3.76 0.29 -2.34
CA VAL A 145 4.97 -0.50 -2.65
C VAL A 145 5.18 -0.57 -4.15
N MET A 146 4.13 -0.86 -4.92
CA MET A 146 4.17 -0.88 -6.38
C MET A 146 4.58 0.46 -6.95
N ALA A 147 3.97 1.56 -6.50
CA ALA A 147 4.34 2.90 -6.93
C ALA A 147 5.82 3.21 -6.65
N ILE A 148 6.36 2.78 -5.50
CA ILE A 148 7.80 2.93 -5.18
C ILE A 148 8.66 2.13 -6.16
N LEU A 149 8.29 0.88 -6.45
CA LEU A 149 9.06 0.02 -7.37
C LEU A 149 9.00 0.52 -8.82
N ASP A 150 7.84 1.01 -9.25
CA ASP A 150 7.59 1.49 -10.61
C ASP A 150 8.28 2.83 -10.90
N ASN A 151 8.49 3.64 -9.86
CA ASN A 151 9.13 4.95 -9.94
C ASN A 151 10.57 4.94 -9.39
N ASP A 152 11.19 3.76 -9.26
CA ASP A 152 12.60 3.70 -8.92
C ASP A 152 13.46 4.29 -10.04
N ASP A 153 14.34 5.25 -9.69
CA ASP A 153 15.19 6.00 -10.63
C ASP A 153 16.06 5.11 -11.52
N PHE A 154 16.43 3.92 -11.05
CA PHE A 154 17.25 2.98 -11.79
C PHE A 154 16.44 1.91 -12.50
N SER A 155 15.14 1.79 -12.20
CA SER A 155 14.28 0.70 -12.67
C SER A 155 14.85 -0.69 -12.33
N GLY A 156 15.59 -0.77 -11.20
CA GLY A 156 16.23 -1.99 -10.70
C GLY A 156 15.44 -2.65 -9.58
N SER A 157 15.95 -3.75 -9.04
CA SER A 157 15.34 -4.38 -7.86
C SER A 157 15.62 -3.54 -6.60
N LEU A 158 14.67 -3.42 -5.68
CA LEU A 158 14.89 -2.74 -4.40
C LEU A 158 14.99 -3.74 -3.26
N ALA A 159 15.92 -3.51 -2.31
CA ALA A 159 16.01 -4.32 -1.11
C ALA A 159 14.69 -4.29 -0.33
N SER A 160 14.21 -5.46 0.11
CA SER A 160 12.93 -5.59 0.82
C SER A 160 12.90 -4.78 2.10
N SER A 161 13.99 -4.80 2.88
CA SER A 161 14.16 -3.99 4.08
C SER A 161 14.12 -2.48 3.78
N HIS A 162 14.64 -2.08 2.62
CA HIS A 162 14.63 -0.71 2.19
C HIS A 162 13.21 -0.23 1.87
N VAL A 163 12.45 -1.02 1.10
CA VAL A 163 11.03 -0.75 0.82
C VAL A 163 10.22 -0.67 2.11
N GLN A 164 10.44 -1.58 3.06
CA GLN A 164 9.80 -1.54 4.37
C GLN A 164 10.02 -0.20 5.08
N ASN A 165 11.27 0.29 5.11
CA ASN A 165 11.59 1.55 5.75
C ASN A 165 10.91 2.76 5.10
N LEU A 166 10.64 2.71 3.80
CA LEU A 166 9.92 3.76 3.08
C LEU A 166 8.43 3.79 3.43
N VAL A 167 7.83 2.63 3.72
CA VAL A 167 6.37 2.52 3.93
C VAL A 167 5.96 2.37 5.40
N ARG A 168 6.89 2.09 6.32
CA ARG A 168 6.59 1.77 7.73
C ARG A 168 5.87 2.89 8.50
N GLU A 169 6.05 4.13 8.08
CA GLU A 169 5.51 5.32 8.73
C GLU A 169 4.24 5.82 8.01
N LEU A 170 3.72 5.08 7.02
CA LEU A 170 2.44 5.37 6.35
C LEU A 170 1.25 5.09 7.28
N PRO A 171 0.13 5.83 7.14
CA PRO A 171 -0.96 5.80 8.12
C PRO A 171 -1.71 4.47 8.13
N PHE A 172 -1.67 3.71 7.03
CA PHE A 172 -2.27 2.39 6.90
C PHE A 172 -1.29 1.24 7.17
N TYR A 173 -0.01 1.49 7.45
CA TYR A 173 0.99 0.42 7.61
C TYR A 173 0.65 -0.54 8.75
N ALA A 174 0.31 -0.04 9.93
CA ALA A 174 -0.04 -0.88 11.08
C ALA A 174 -1.27 -1.77 10.80
N SER A 175 -2.27 -1.22 10.11
CA SER A 175 -3.47 -1.97 9.70
C SER A 175 -3.16 -2.99 8.60
N GLY A 176 -2.35 -2.63 7.60
CA GLY A 176 -1.92 -3.54 6.53
C GLY A 176 -0.98 -4.66 7.02
N MET A 177 -0.23 -4.44 8.10
CA MET A 177 0.63 -5.47 8.67
C MET A 177 -0.05 -6.35 9.73
N ARG A 178 -1.29 -6.04 10.11
CA ARG A 178 -1.96 -6.60 11.31
C ARG A 178 -1.93 -8.13 11.40
N ARG A 179 -2.14 -8.83 10.28
CA ARG A 179 -2.16 -10.31 10.25
C ARG A 179 -0.82 -10.97 9.91
N PHE A 180 0.17 -10.19 9.48
CA PHE A 180 1.47 -10.70 9.08
C PHE A 180 2.43 -10.63 10.27
N LYS A 181 3.12 -11.73 10.58
CA LYS A 181 4.06 -11.75 11.70
C LYS A 181 5.24 -10.82 11.47
N ASN A 182 5.65 -10.66 10.21
CA ASN A 182 6.74 -9.81 9.79
C ASN A 182 6.57 -9.35 8.34
N TRP A 183 7.40 -8.40 7.92
CA TRP A 183 7.41 -7.84 6.57
C TRP A 183 7.69 -8.86 5.46
N SER A 184 8.54 -9.86 5.73
CA SER A 184 8.84 -10.89 4.71
C SER A 184 7.62 -11.75 4.40
N ASP A 185 6.77 -12.02 5.39
CA ASP A 185 5.52 -12.77 5.19
C ASP A 185 4.54 -11.96 4.32
N PHE A 186 4.41 -10.65 4.58
CA PHE A 186 3.64 -9.73 3.72
C PHE A 186 4.17 -9.74 2.28
N VAL A 187 5.48 -9.56 2.12
CA VAL A 187 6.13 -9.49 0.80
C VAL A 187 5.94 -10.76 -0.02
N ARG A 188 6.06 -11.93 0.62
CA ARG A 188 5.84 -13.22 -0.03
C ARG A 188 4.37 -13.48 -0.35
N PHE A 189 3.46 -13.16 0.56
CA PHE A 189 2.03 -13.35 0.33
C PHE A 189 1.56 -12.62 -0.93
N PHE A 190 1.90 -11.33 -1.07
CA PHE A 190 1.51 -10.53 -2.23
C PHE A 190 2.27 -10.86 -3.51
N SER A 191 3.51 -11.35 -3.42
CA SER A 191 4.21 -11.89 -4.59
C SER A 191 3.59 -13.20 -5.10
N THR A 192 3.22 -14.11 -4.19
CA THR A 192 2.73 -15.45 -4.55
C THR A 192 1.28 -15.43 -5.02
N HIS A 193 0.39 -14.71 -4.32
CA HIS A 193 -1.07 -14.83 -4.52
C HIS A 193 -1.67 -13.70 -5.36
N TYR A 194 -1.07 -12.51 -5.28
CA TYR A 194 -1.52 -11.34 -6.04
C TYR A 194 -0.55 -10.98 -7.18
N TYR A 195 0.58 -11.68 -7.25
CA TYR A 195 1.64 -11.42 -8.21
C TYR A 195 2.11 -9.96 -8.20
N SER A 196 2.01 -9.21 -7.10
CA SER A 196 2.22 -7.77 -7.11
C SER A 196 3.62 -7.40 -7.65
N TRP A 197 4.66 -8.11 -7.20
CA TRP A 197 6.04 -7.95 -7.64
C TRP A 197 6.72 -9.31 -7.77
N GLN A 198 7.90 -9.32 -8.40
CA GLN A 198 8.79 -10.48 -8.40
C GLN A 198 9.78 -10.40 -7.25
N LEU A 199 10.05 -11.54 -6.61
CA LEU A 199 11.09 -11.67 -5.60
C LEU A 199 12.37 -12.22 -6.23
N VAL A 200 13.49 -11.59 -5.91
CA VAL A 200 14.81 -12.01 -6.36
C VAL A 200 15.79 -12.04 -5.19
N GLN A 201 16.65 -13.05 -5.20
CA GLN A 201 17.77 -13.20 -4.27
C GLN A 201 18.97 -13.67 -5.07
N TYR A 202 20.03 -12.86 -5.09
CA TYR A 202 21.27 -13.24 -5.73
C TYR A 202 22.01 -14.24 -4.84
N SER A 203 22.31 -15.43 -5.36
CA SER A 203 23.21 -16.35 -4.66
C SER A 203 24.61 -15.75 -4.58
N ASN A 204 25.48 -16.30 -3.73
CA ASN A 204 26.87 -15.83 -3.64
C ASN A 204 27.58 -15.96 -5.00
N GLU A 205 27.37 -17.08 -5.70
CA GLU A 205 27.99 -17.36 -6.99
C GLU A 205 27.51 -16.37 -8.06
N LEU A 206 26.21 -16.11 -8.13
CA LEU A 206 25.64 -15.16 -9.08
C LEU A 206 26.07 -13.72 -8.74
N HIS A 207 26.16 -13.39 -7.46
CA HIS A 207 26.63 -12.08 -6.98
C HIS A 207 28.07 -11.80 -7.42
N GLU A 208 28.96 -12.78 -7.23
CA GLU A 208 30.35 -12.70 -7.68
C GLU A 208 30.47 -12.60 -9.21
N GLN A 209 29.71 -13.42 -9.95
CA GLN A 209 29.67 -13.40 -11.42
C GLN A 209 29.21 -12.05 -11.99
N LEU A 210 28.25 -11.41 -11.33
CA LEU A 210 27.73 -10.11 -11.75
C LEU A 210 28.67 -8.95 -11.37
N GLY A 211 29.64 -9.19 -10.48
CA GLY A 211 30.62 -8.23 -10.03
C GLY A 211 30.06 -7.17 -9.09
N PHE A 212 29.05 -7.52 -8.29
CA PHE A 212 28.45 -6.59 -7.34
C PHE A 212 29.42 -6.22 -6.22
N SER A 213 29.37 -4.96 -5.80
CA SER A 213 30.12 -4.43 -4.68
C SER A 213 29.61 -4.99 -3.35
N LYS A 214 30.35 -4.72 -2.27
CA LYS A 214 29.96 -5.10 -0.91
C LYS A 214 28.75 -4.30 -0.37
N LEU A 215 28.28 -3.28 -1.09
CA LEU A 215 27.11 -2.50 -0.69
C LEU A 215 25.80 -3.19 -1.07
N MET A 216 25.81 -4.01 -2.11
CA MET A 216 24.71 -4.88 -2.48
C MET A 216 24.99 -6.27 -1.92
N LEU A 217 24.16 -6.75 -0.98
CA LEU A 217 24.46 -7.99 -0.25
C LEU A 217 23.92 -9.22 -1.00
N ALA A 218 24.73 -10.27 -1.09
CA ALA A 218 24.26 -11.58 -1.52
C ALA A 218 23.22 -12.15 -0.53
N GLY A 219 22.25 -12.90 -1.05
CA GLY A 219 21.13 -13.48 -0.27
C GLY A 219 20.08 -12.46 0.21
N GLU A 220 20.30 -11.16 0.00
CA GLU A 220 19.31 -10.13 0.34
C GLU A 220 18.04 -10.35 -0.49
N LEU A 221 16.88 -10.35 0.18
CA LEU A 221 15.58 -10.38 -0.48
C LEU A 221 15.29 -9.03 -1.15
N ARG A 222 15.02 -9.06 -2.45
CA ARG A 222 14.77 -7.85 -3.24
C ARG A 222 13.49 -8.00 -4.04
N LEU A 223 12.82 -6.87 -4.26
CA LEU A 223 11.54 -6.76 -4.97
C LEU A 223 11.80 -6.11 -6.33
N VAL A 224 11.17 -6.65 -7.37
CA VAL A 224 11.27 -6.16 -8.74
C VAL A 224 9.86 -5.82 -9.23
N SER A 225 9.68 -4.61 -9.76
CA SER A 225 8.46 -4.27 -10.47
C SER A 225 8.29 -5.18 -11.68
N LYS A 226 7.04 -5.58 -11.93
CA LYS A 226 6.64 -6.32 -13.12
C LYS A 226 7.07 -5.64 -14.43
N HIS A 227 7.15 -4.32 -14.43
CA HIS A 227 7.57 -3.55 -15.61
C HIS A 227 9.04 -3.73 -15.96
N PHE A 228 9.88 -4.16 -15.02
CA PHE A 228 11.34 -4.21 -15.17
C PHE A 228 11.93 -5.62 -15.04
N ILE A 229 11.10 -6.67 -15.05
CA ILE A 229 11.54 -8.08 -14.91
C ILE A 229 12.65 -8.45 -15.90
N ASN A 230 12.62 -7.89 -17.11
CA ASN A 230 13.58 -8.25 -18.16
C ASN A 230 14.87 -7.41 -18.13
N SER A 231 14.93 -6.35 -17.32
CA SER A 231 16.03 -5.38 -17.32
C SER A 231 16.65 -5.12 -15.94
N TYR A 232 16.02 -5.59 -14.85
CA TYR A 232 16.41 -5.21 -13.49
C TYR A 232 17.85 -5.57 -13.14
N ILE A 233 18.42 -6.66 -13.69
CA ILE A 233 19.80 -7.07 -13.40
C ILE A 233 20.80 -6.01 -13.91
N MET A 234 20.59 -5.51 -15.13
CA MET A 234 21.45 -4.47 -15.71
C MET A 234 21.32 -3.16 -14.94
N ALA A 235 20.10 -2.81 -14.55
CA ALA A 235 19.82 -1.67 -13.69
C ALA A 235 20.48 -1.79 -12.30
N ASP A 236 20.43 -2.98 -11.69
CA ASP A 236 21.06 -3.25 -10.40
C ASP A 236 22.57 -3.08 -10.48
N LYS A 237 23.21 -3.56 -11.56
CA LYS A 237 24.65 -3.38 -11.78
C LYS A 237 25.01 -1.90 -11.90
N ALA A 238 24.24 -1.13 -12.67
CA ALA A 238 24.46 0.30 -12.82
C ALA A 238 24.28 1.04 -11.48
N ARG A 239 23.22 0.70 -10.71
CA ARG A 239 22.97 1.29 -9.40
C ARG A 239 24.09 0.97 -8.42
N ASP A 240 24.54 -0.29 -8.36
CA ASP A 240 25.59 -0.71 -7.46
C ASP A 240 26.91 0.03 -7.75
N LEU A 241 27.29 0.15 -9.02
CA LEU A 241 28.47 0.92 -9.44
C LEU A 241 28.38 2.38 -9.00
N ILE A 242 27.26 3.06 -9.29
CA ILE A 242 27.05 4.47 -8.94
C ILE A 242 27.06 4.67 -7.41
N ARG A 243 26.45 3.75 -6.65
CA ARG A 243 26.46 3.81 -5.19
C ARG A 243 27.84 3.53 -4.62
N TYR A 244 28.60 2.62 -5.22
CA TYR A 244 29.96 2.32 -4.81
C TYR A 244 30.91 3.51 -5.05
N GLU A 245 30.83 4.15 -6.22
CA GLU A 245 31.56 5.39 -6.51
C GLU A 245 31.20 6.49 -5.51
N ALA A 246 29.90 6.73 -5.28
CA ALA A 246 29.45 7.71 -4.29
C ALA A 246 29.94 7.38 -2.88
N PHE A 247 29.99 6.09 -2.50
CA PHE A 247 30.52 5.66 -1.21
C PHE A 247 32.00 6.01 -1.05
N LEU A 248 32.82 5.74 -2.07
CA LEU A 248 34.25 6.09 -2.07
C LEU A 248 34.45 7.62 -2.01
N GLU A 249 33.69 8.39 -2.80
CA GLU A 249 33.70 9.85 -2.76
C GLU A 249 33.34 10.37 -1.36
N PHE A 250 32.29 9.81 -0.74
CA PHE A 250 31.85 10.20 0.60
C PHE A 250 32.90 9.87 1.66
N GLN A 251 33.54 8.71 1.59
CA GLN A 251 34.64 8.33 2.49
C GLN A 251 35.83 9.28 2.38
N GLN A 252 36.23 9.63 1.16
CA GLN A 252 37.33 10.57 0.94
C GLN A 252 37.00 11.97 1.49
N LEU A 253 35.77 12.46 1.24
CA LEU A 253 35.31 13.73 1.79
C LEU A 253 35.29 13.70 3.32
N LEU A 254 34.77 12.64 3.92
CA LEU A 254 34.76 12.46 5.37
C LEU A 254 36.18 12.51 5.95
N LEU A 255 37.14 11.80 5.35
CA LEU A 255 38.54 11.80 5.78
C LEU A 255 39.19 13.19 5.63
N SER A 256 38.87 13.93 4.58
CA SER A 256 39.39 15.29 4.38
C SER A 256 38.90 16.27 5.45
N LEU A 257 37.67 16.09 5.95
CA LEU A 257 37.05 16.96 6.96
C LEU A 257 37.40 16.54 8.39
N ALA A 258 37.56 15.24 8.62
CA ALA A 258 37.87 14.67 9.92
C ALA A 258 39.38 14.64 10.25
N GLY A 259 40.23 14.73 9.22
CA GLY A 259 41.63 14.36 9.32
C GLY A 259 41.84 12.84 9.28
N PRO A 260 43.11 12.38 9.30
CA PRO A 260 43.43 10.96 9.27
C PRO A 260 42.82 10.23 10.49
N PRO A 261 42.42 8.95 10.32
CA PRO A 261 41.82 8.19 11.40
C PRO A 261 42.81 8.03 12.56
N ASP A 262 42.51 8.68 13.68
CA ASP A 262 43.21 8.51 14.94
C ASP A 262 42.75 7.18 15.55
N VAL A 263 43.61 6.15 15.55
CA VAL A 263 43.32 4.78 16.02
C VAL A 263 42.83 4.77 17.48
N SER A 264 43.13 5.83 18.24
CA SER A 264 42.66 6.01 19.62
C SER A 264 41.20 6.48 19.75
N LYS A 265 40.56 6.94 18.66
CA LYS A 265 39.19 7.46 18.65
C LYS A 265 38.30 6.66 17.71
N ARG A 266 37.21 6.10 18.25
CA ARG A 266 36.23 5.31 17.47
C ARG A 266 35.48 6.12 16.40
N ASN A 267 35.36 7.44 16.56
CA ASN A 267 34.61 8.29 15.64
C ASN A 267 35.35 9.61 15.36
N PRO A 268 35.41 10.06 14.09
CA PRO A 268 35.89 11.39 13.77
C PRO A 268 35.00 12.47 14.40
N LYS A 269 35.61 13.47 15.05
CA LYS A 269 34.87 14.63 15.58
C LYS A 269 34.61 15.61 14.45
N LEU A 270 33.43 15.55 13.87
CA LEU A 270 32.96 16.51 12.88
C LEU A 270 32.32 17.72 13.59
N ASN A 271 32.62 18.93 13.11
CA ASN A 271 31.90 20.14 13.50
C ASN A 271 30.64 20.33 12.65
N SER A 272 29.80 21.32 13.00
CA SER A 272 28.56 21.62 12.27
C SER A 272 28.78 21.90 10.79
N ASP A 273 29.88 22.59 10.46
CA ASP A 273 30.20 22.97 9.09
C ASP A 273 30.58 21.75 8.24
N ALA A 274 31.33 20.81 8.81
CA ALA A 274 31.66 19.54 8.18
C ALA A 274 30.40 18.69 7.93
N PHE A 275 29.47 18.64 8.88
CA PHE A 275 28.18 17.99 8.66
C PHE A 275 27.36 18.64 7.54
N LYS A 276 27.37 19.97 7.46
CA LYS A 276 26.72 20.70 6.37
C LYS A 276 27.33 20.36 5.01
N ILE A 277 28.66 20.40 4.89
CA ILE A 277 29.37 20.04 3.66
C ILE A 277 29.06 18.60 3.23
N LEU A 278 29.11 17.66 4.18
CA LEU A 278 28.75 16.27 3.91
C LEU A 278 27.30 16.14 3.44
N GLY A 279 26.35 16.78 4.12
CA GLY A 279 24.93 16.75 3.76
C GLY A 279 24.60 17.40 2.42
N GLU A 280 25.38 18.39 2.00
CA GLU A 280 25.20 19.09 0.72
C GLU A 280 25.87 18.37 -0.47
N SER A 281 26.78 17.43 -0.20
CA SER A 281 27.55 16.70 -1.22
C SER A 281 26.68 15.83 -2.15
N ARG A 282 27.12 15.67 -3.40
CA ARG A 282 26.49 14.77 -4.38
C ARG A 282 26.48 13.33 -3.88
N SER A 283 27.61 12.87 -3.34
CA SER A 283 27.76 11.49 -2.85
C SER A 283 26.79 11.17 -1.73
N PHE A 284 26.58 12.09 -0.78
CA PHE A 284 25.55 11.92 0.24
C PHE A 284 24.16 11.81 -0.37
N ARG A 285 23.79 12.67 -1.33
CA ARG A 285 22.47 12.61 -1.99
C ARG A 285 22.25 11.28 -2.74
N THR A 286 23.28 10.75 -3.38
CA THR A 286 23.22 9.44 -4.07
C THR A 286 23.06 8.27 -3.10
N LEU A 287 23.68 8.35 -1.91
CA LEU A 287 23.63 7.29 -0.91
C LEU A 287 22.41 7.37 0.01
N ASN A 288 21.93 8.58 0.26
CA ASN A 288 20.85 8.87 1.17
C ASN A 288 19.51 8.71 0.47
N THR A 289 18.67 7.83 0.99
CA THR A 289 17.33 7.68 0.45
C THR A 289 16.43 8.80 0.95
N VAL A 290 15.58 9.29 0.06
CA VAL A 290 14.55 10.28 0.35
C VAL A 290 13.58 9.74 1.41
N ASN A 291 13.42 10.49 2.51
CA ASN A 291 12.33 10.26 3.46
C ASN A 291 11.08 10.98 2.95
N TYR A 292 10.19 10.24 2.29
CA TYR A 292 8.97 10.78 1.68
C TYR A 292 8.03 11.44 2.69
N ILE A 293 8.03 11.01 3.94
CA ILE A 293 7.18 11.59 4.98
C ILE A 293 7.65 12.98 5.36
N ARG A 294 8.97 13.20 5.43
CA ARG A 294 9.51 14.55 5.61
C ARG A 294 9.09 15.45 4.45
N ILE A 295 9.09 14.95 3.21
CA ILE A 295 8.60 15.71 2.05
C ILE A 295 7.11 16.00 2.19
N LEU A 296 6.28 15.01 2.52
CA LEU A 296 4.84 15.20 2.74
C LEU A 296 4.56 16.23 3.82
N LYS A 297 5.31 16.20 4.93
CA LYS A 297 5.22 17.20 6.00
C LYS A 297 5.56 18.60 5.49
N LEU A 298 6.61 18.75 4.70
CA LEU A 298 6.97 20.05 4.10
C LEU A 298 5.93 20.54 3.10
N VAL A 299 5.40 19.63 2.28
CA VAL A 299 4.36 19.93 1.29
C VAL A 299 3.05 20.32 1.96
N ALA A 300 2.71 19.70 3.10
CA ALA A 300 1.54 20.06 3.89
C ALA A 300 1.62 21.46 4.52
N LEU A 301 2.80 22.09 4.58
CA LEU A 301 2.95 23.48 5.02
C LEU A 301 2.63 24.50 3.93
N ASP A 302 2.56 24.08 2.65
CA ASP A 302 2.18 24.96 1.55
C ASP A 302 0.67 25.23 1.60
N PRO A 303 0.22 26.48 1.84
CA PRO A 303 -1.21 26.79 1.96
C PRO A 303 -2.00 26.59 0.66
N LYS A 304 -1.32 26.38 -0.48
CA LYS A 304 -1.95 26.10 -1.78
C LYS A 304 -2.17 24.61 -2.04
N ARG A 305 -1.65 23.73 -1.18
CA ARG A 305 -1.71 22.28 -1.35
C ARG A 305 -2.54 21.64 -0.24
N TYR A 306 -3.29 20.62 -0.60
CA TYR A 306 -3.91 19.68 0.33
C TYR A 306 -3.17 18.35 0.28
N VAL A 307 -2.97 17.76 1.46
CA VAL A 307 -2.38 16.44 1.59
C VAL A 307 -3.38 15.53 2.28
N LEU A 308 -3.76 14.43 1.61
CA LEU A 308 -4.53 13.35 2.22
C LEU A 308 -3.54 12.32 2.76
N PHE A 309 -3.43 12.27 4.09
CA PHE A 309 -2.59 11.31 4.80
C PHE A 309 -3.46 10.58 5.83
N ASP A 310 -4.17 9.56 5.36
CA ASP A 310 -5.26 8.92 6.11
C ASP A 310 -5.17 7.39 6.03
N PRO A 311 -5.52 6.63 7.09
CA PRO A 311 -5.47 5.18 7.08
C PRO A 311 -6.40 4.47 6.08
N LEU A 312 -7.38 5.16 5.51
CA LEU A 312 -8.36 4.57 4.58
C LEU A 312 -8.15 4.99 3.12
N HIS A 313 -7.19 5.87 2.83
CA HIS A 313 -6.97 6.42 1.50
C HIS A 313 -5.53 6.28 1.03
N PRO A 314 -5.32 6.21 -0.30
CA PRO A 314 -4.01 6.44 -0.86
C PRO A 314 -3.48 7.82 -0.49
N ILE A 315 -2.16 7.97 -0.37
CA ILE A 315 -1.56 9.28 -0.15
C ILE A 315 -1.82 10.15 -1.37
N ARG A 316 -2.42 11.32 -1.16
CA ARG A 316 -2.70 12.29 -2.24
C ARG A 316 -2.13 13.66 -1.88
N ILE A 317 -1.65 14.36 -2.91
CA ILE A 317 -1.20 15.74 -2.83
C ILE A 317 -1.89 16.48 -3.96
N ASP A 318 -2.82 17.37 -3.61
CA ASP A 318 -3.62 18.11 -4.59
C ASP A 318 -3.47 19.61 -4.43
N TRP A 319 -3.67 20.35 -5.52
CA TRP A 319 -3.88 21.79 -5.44
C TRP A 319 -5.25 22.10 -4.86
N LYS A 320 -5.32 23.13 -4.01
CA LYS A 320 -6.56 23.61 -3.40
C LYS A 320 -7.56 24.07 -4.46
N ARG A 321 -8.71 23.38 -4.53
CA ARG A 321 -9.84 23.65 -5.44
C ARG A 321 -11.01 24.36 -4.74
N SER A 322 -11.16 24.22 -3.42
CA SER A 322 -12.26 24.82 -2.65
C SER A 322 -11.86 25.14 -1.20
N ASP A 323 -12.60 26.03 -0.53
CA ASP A 323 -12.41 26.38 0.89
C ASP A 323 -13.18 25.48 1.87
N GLU A 324 -14.06 24.60 1.36
CA GLU A 324 -14.88 23.67 2.16
C GLU A 324 -14.16 22.32 2.35
N THR A 325 -13.24 22.24 3.31
CA THR A 325 -12.55 20.99 3.65
C THR A 325 -12.60 20.68 5.13
N THR A 326 -12.87 19.42 5.48
CA THR A 326 -12.59 18.90 6.82
C THR A 326 -11.09 18.57 6.87
N PRO A 327 -10.32 19.06 7.85
CA PRO A 327 -8.90 18.71 7.93
C PRO A 327 -8.72 17.20 8.02
N GLY A 328 -7.93 16.62 7.11
CA GLY A 328 -7.27 15.35 7.40
C GLY A 328 -6.25 15.64 8.49
N ILE A 329 -6.61 15.38 9.74
CA ILE A 329 -5.74 15.67 10.87
C ILE A 329 -4.53 14.75 10.73
N ALA A 330 -3.38 15.32 10.38
CA ALA A 330 -2.11 14.72 10.74
C ALA A 330 -2.02 14.81 12.26
N ASP A 331 -2.60 13.85 12.98
CA ASP A 331 -2.41 13.73 14.43
C ASP A 331 -0.95 13.40 14.66
N MET A 332 -0.13 14.45 14.79
CA MET A 332 1.28 14.33 15.07
C MET A 332 1.47 14.41 16.56
N ILE A 333 1.81 13.25 17.14
CA ILE A 333 2.47 13.18 18.44
C ILE A 333 3.70 14.11 18.37
N PRO A 334 3.83 15.10 19.29
CA PRO A 334 5.04 15.92 19.34
C PRO A 334 6.23 15.03 19.72
N VAL A 335 7.36 15.27 19.02
CA VAL A 335 8.64 14.59 19.24
C VAL A 335 9.14 14.80 20.66
#